data_AF-A0A519RX49-F1
#
_entry.id   AF-A0A519RX49-F1
#
_cell.length_a   1.000
_cell.length_b   1.000
_cell.length_c   1.000
_cell.angle_alpha   90.00
_cell.angle_beta   90.00
_cell.angle_gamma   90.00
#
_symmetry.space_group_name_H-M   'P 1'
#
loop_
_entity.id
_entity.type
_entity.pdbx_description
1 polymer ?
#
loop_
_entity_poly.entity_id
_entity_poly.type
_entity_poly.pdbx_seq_one_letter_code
_entity_poly.pdbx_strand_id
1 'polypeptide(L)'
;MNQNLLQNINSPKDLRLIPETELPQLAKELRDFIIDIVSVKEGHLGASLGVVELTIALHYVFNTPEDLLVWDVGHQAYGHKILTGRKDNFHTNRQLGGISGFPKRSESEYDTFGVGHSSTAISAALGMAIASNLKGDFDKNHIAVVGDASIASGMAFEGLNHAGVTDANLLVILNDNAIGIDPSVGALKNYLTAVKSGKNPRQNNMIKSLNFDYSGPIDGHDIVAVIKELKRLKNTKGPKFLHIITTKGKGLEQAEKDQVKYHAPGKFDKLTGKIIPKFEENLPPKFQDVFGLTVLDLAKNNEKIIGITPAMPSGSSLKFMMDAFPERAFDVGIAEQHAVTLSAGMATQGMIVFCNIYSTFLQRAYDQLIHDVALQNLPVIFCLDRAGLVGEDGATHHGVFDISYLRCIPNMIVYAPMNESDLRNILYTAQLGLEHPIAIRYPRGRGLSPDWIQPYQKIEIGRAKKLQKGSKVAVLSTGFIGNSVTSALANIKNADQFAHYDFSFVKPLDEKLLHEIFNAFQQIITIEDGAVSGGFGSAITEFSARHKYTSKIKSLGIPDEFIEHATIEELQRYCKIDIKSLENLFTSY
;
A
#
# COMPACT_ATOMS: atom_id res chain seq x y z
N MET A 1 -8.39 16.56 40.93
CA MET A 1 -8.02 15.66 39.82
C MET A 1 -8.98 15.97 38.70
N ASN A 2 -8.51 16.46 37.56
CA ASN A 2 -9.39 16.60 36.39
C ASN A 2 -9.88 15.20 36.00
N GLN A 3 -11.20 15.05 35.89
CA GLN A 3 -11.83 13.80 35.50
C GLN A 3 -11.42 13.48 34.05
N ASN A 4 -10.97 12.25 33.78
CA ASN A 4 -10.64 11.81 32.42
C ASN A 4 -11.95 11.64 31.64
N LEU A 5 -12.17 12.49 30.64
CA LEU A 5 -13.39 12.52 29.82
C LEU A 5 -13.45 11.30 28.90
N LEU A 6 -12.33 10.96 28.26
CA LEU A 6 -12.24 9.85 27.31
C LEU A 6 -12.63 8.51 27.94
N GLN A 7 -12.36 8.31 29.23
CA GLN A 7 -12.72 7.09 29.96
C GLN A 7 -14.24 6.83 29.94
N ASN A 8 -15.06 7.89 29.93
CA ASN A 8 -16.52 7.81 29.97
C ASN A 8 -17.18 7.80 28.59
N ILE A 9 -16.39 7.84 27.50
CA ILE A 9 -16.90 7.81 26.13
C ILE A 9 -16.73 6.40 25.57
N ASN A 10 -17.84 5.74 25.26
CA ASN A 10 -17.88 4.44 24.60
C ASN A 10 -18.59 4.51 23.24
N SER A 11 -19.28 5.61 22.94
CA SER A 11 -19.97 5.85 21.68
C SER A 11 -20.01 7.34 21.33
N PRO A 12 -20.32 7.70 20.07
CA PRO A 12 -20.59 9.09 19.70
C PRO A 12 -21.78 9.71 20.46
N LYS A 13 -22.71 8.91 21.01
CA LYS A 13 -23.80 9.42 21.86
C LYS A 13 -23.25 10.00 23.17
N ASP A 14 -22.29 9.33 23.80
CA ASP A 14 -21.65 9.80 25.03
C ASP A 14 -20.83 11.07 24.76
N LEU A 15 -20.12 11.11 23.63
CA LEU A 15 -19.36 12.28 23.19
C LEU A 15 -20.25 13.54 23.08
N ARG A 16 -21.47 13.40 22.54
CA ARG A 16 -22.41 14.52 22.37
C ARG A 16 -22.97 15.08 23.68
N LEU A 17 -22.76 14.39 24.81
CA LEU A 17 -23.14 14.89 26.15
C LEU A 17 -22.06 15.80 26.76
N ILE A 18 -20.84 15.79 26.20
CA ILE A 18 -19.74 16.61 26.69
C ILE A 18 -19.98 18.09 26.31
N PRO A 19 -19.84 19.05 27.24
CA PRO A 19 -19.93 20.47 26.92
C PRO A 19 -18.86 20.88 25.90
N GLU A 20 -19.21 21.77 24.94
CA GLU A 20 -18.27 22.23 23.91
C GLU A 20 -16.97 22.83 24.50
N THR A 21 -17.06 23.44 25.69
CA THR A 21 -15.92 24.01 26.43
C THR A 21 -14.91 22.97 26.93
N GLU A 22 -15.31 21.70 27.04
CA GLU A 22 -14.46 20.60 27.51
C GLU A 22 -13.85 19.78 26.35
N LEU A 23 -14.30 19.99 25.11
CA LEU A 23 -13.78 19.28 23.94
C LEU A 23 -12.26 19.49 23.69
N PRO A 24 -11.66 20.66 23.97
CA PRO A 24 -10.19 20.80 23.92
C PRO A 24 -9.46 19.87 24.90
N GLN A 25 -10.02 19.62 26.09
CA GLN A 25 -9.46 18.65 27.03
C GLN A 25 -9.56 17.23 26.46
N LEU A 26 -10.72 16.86 25.92
CA LEU A 26 -10.90 15.55 25.30
C LEU A 26 -9.93 15.33 24.12
N ALA A 27 -9.68 16.37 23.31
CA ALA A 27 -8.70 16.30 22.22
C ALA A 27 -7.29 15.99 22.74
N LYS A 28 -6.89 16.59 23.88
CA LYS A 28 -5.62 16.25 24.53
C LYS A 28 -5.60 14.80 25.01
N GLU A 29 -6.64 14.34 25.70
CA GLU A 29 -6.72 12.98 26.23
C GLU A 29 -6.71 11.90 25.14
N LEU A 30 -7.46 12.13 24.05
CA LEU A 30 -7.48 11.23 22.90
C LEU A 30 -6.11 11.13 22.22
N ARG A 31 -5.43 12.27 22.10
CA ARG A 31 -4.08 12.34 21.56
C ARG A 31 -3.08 11.58 22.43
N ASP A 32 -3.12 11.80 23.75
CA ASP A 32 -2.26 11.10 24.71
C ASP A 32 -2.48 9.57 24.65
N PHE A 33 -3.74 9.13 24.56
CA PHE A 33 -4.09 7.71 24.42
C PHE A 33 -3.54 7.08 23.13
N ILE A 34 -3.62 7.77 21.99
CA ILE A 34 -3.06 7.29 20.72
C ILE A 34 -1.54 7.14 20.85
N ILE A 35 -0.85 8.14 21.41
CA ILE A 35 0.60 8.11 21.62
C ILE A 35 0.99 6.93 22.52
N ASP A 36 0.28 6.73 23.64
CA ASP A 36 0.53 5.65 24.59
C ASP A 36 0.55 4.28 23.90
N ILE A 37 -0.47 3.97 23.09
CA ILE A 37 -0.58 2.64 22.45
C ILE A 37 0.39 2.49 21.28
N VAL A 38 0.47 3.49 20.39
CA VAL A 38 1.28 3.39 19.17
C VAL A 38 2.78 3.39 19.48
N SER A 39 3.20 3.98 20.61
CA SER A 39 4.60 3.93 21.07
C SER A 39 5.16 2.52 21.28
N VAL A 40 4.28 1.57 21.62
CA VAL A 40 4.65 0.17 21.90
C VAL A 40 4.22 -0.78 20.78
N LYS A 41 3.07 -0.52 20.15
CA LYS A 41 2.44 -1.43 19.18
C LYS A 41 2.76 -1.11 17.71
N GLU A 42 3.44 0.00 17.45
CA GLU A 42 3.72 0.52 16.10
C GLU A 42 2.41 0.86 15.32
N GLY A 43 2.53 1.61 14.22
CA GLY A 43 1.38 1.99 13.38
C GLY A 43 1.37 3.46 12.94
N HIS A 44 0.26 3.88 12.35
CA HIS A 44 0.11 5.20 11.73
C HIS A 44 -0.10 6.32 12.76
N LEU A 45 1.00 6.90 13.24
CA LEU A 45 0.97 7.93 14.29
C LEU A 45 0.64 9.31 13.71
N GLY A 46 1.51 9.84 12.84
CA GLY A 46 1.45 11.24 12.43
C GLY A 46 0.11 11.65 11.82
N ALA A 47 -0.45 10.80 10.95
CA ALA A 47 -1.74 11.06 10.31
C ALA A 47 -2.89 11.10 11.32
N SER A 48 -2.92 10.17 12.27
CA SER A 48 -3.96 10.08 13.30
C SER A 48 -3.93 11.26 14.28
N LEU A 49 -2.74 11.69 14.71
CA LEU A 49 -2.62 12.85 15.61
C LEU A 49 -3.08 14.17 14.96
N GLY A 50 -2.91 14.29 13.64
CA GLY A 50 -3.27 15.48 12.88
C GLY A 50 -4.78 15.72 12.73
N VAL A 51 -5.62 14.70 12.93
CA VAL A 51 -7.08 14.80 12.73
C VAL A 51 -7.89 14.60 14.01
N VAL A 52 -7.27 14.66 15.18
CA VAL A 52 -7.94 14.46 16.48
C VAL A 52 -9.12 15.42 16.65
N GLU A 53 -8.91 16.72 16.44
CA GLU A 53 -9.96 17.72 16.59
C GLU A 53 -11.07 17.55 15.55
N LEU A 54 -10.72 17.30 14.28
CA LEU A 54 -11.69 17.00 13.21
C LEU A 54 -12.54 15.78 13.57
N THR A 55 -11.92 14.71 14.05
CA THR A 55 -12.60 13.46 14.41
C THR A 55 -13.64 13.69 15.50
N ILE A 56 -13.26 14.43 16.55
CA ILE A 56 -14.18 14.80 17.64
C ILE A 56 -15.32 15.63 17.07
N ALA A 57 -15.02 16.68 16.29
CA ALA A 57 -16.02 17.57 15.72
C ALA A 57 -17.03 16.83 14.81
N LEU A 58 -16.55 15.87 14.01
CA LEU A 58 -17.40 15.05 13.14
C LEU A 58 -18.41 14.22 13.95
N HIS A 59 -17.94 13.47 14.94
CA HIS A 59 -18.84 12.65 15.78
C HIS A 59 -19.70 13.49 16.74
N TYR A 60 -19.28 14.72 17.04
CA TYR A 60 -20.08 15.66 17.83
C TYR A 60 -21.25 16.25 17.01
N VAL A 61 -20.99 16.64 15.76
CA VAL A 61 -21.99 17.33 14.91
C VAL A 61 -22.91 16.37 14.15
N PHE A 62 -22.38 15.24 13.67
CA PHE A 62 -23.12 14.26 12.88
C PHE A 62 -23.60 13.08 13.71
N ASN A 63 -24.79 12.57 13.40
CA ASN A 63 -25.41 11.46 14.10
C ASN A 63 -24.94 10.11 13.54
N THR A 64 -23.63 9.85 13.57
CA THR A 64 -23.09 8.53 13.20
C THR A 64 -23.65 7.45 14.14
N PRO A 65 -24.02 6.25 13.65
CA PRO A 65 -23.80 5.73 12.30
C PRO A 65 -24.92 6.03 11.28
N GLU A 66 -25.97 6.76 11.65
CA GLU A 66 -27.05 7.15 10.71
C GLU A 66 -26.51 8.08 9.62
N ASP A 67 -25.73 9.09 10.02
CA ASP A 67 -24.91 9.87 9.09
C ASP A 67 -23.67 9.06 8.71
N LEU A 68 -23.33 9.03 7.42
CA LEU A 68 -22.30 8.14 6.87
C LEU A 68 -20.96 8.86 6.74
N LEU A 69 -19.95 8.39 7.46
CA LEU A 69 -18.59 8.93 7.44
C LEU A 69 -17.63 7.94 6.78
N VAL A 70 -16.94 8.40 5.73
CA VAL A 70 -15.90 7.66 5.01
C VAL A 70 -14.56 8.37 5.19
N TRP A 71 -13.55 7.62 5.65
CA TRP A 71 -12.17 8.09 5.75
C TRP A 71 -11.37 7.57 4.56
N ASP A 72 -10.79 8.46 3.75
CA ASP A 72 -9.91 8.04 2.65
C ASP A 72 -8.61 7.44 3.19
N VAL A 73 -8.15 6.32 2.62
CA VAL A 73 -7.07 5.45 3.14
C VAL A 73 -7.41 4.82 4.49
N GLY A 74 -7.77 5.62 5.49
CA GLY A 74 -8.18 5.17 6.82
C GLY A 74 -7.09 5.19 7.89
N HIS A 75 -5.83 5.39 7.50
CA HIS A 75 -4.68 5.41 8.42
C HIS A 75 -4.70 6.53 9.45
N GLN A 76 -5.52 7.56 9.25
CA GLN A 76 -5.76 8.69 10.15
C GLN A 76 -6.93 8.45 11.12
N ALA A 77 -7.64 7.32 11.00
CA ALA A 77 -8.91 7.07 11.69
C ALA A 77 -8.75 6.41 13.08
N TYR A 78 -7.58 6.48 13.72
CA TYR A 78 -7.42 5.89 15.06
C TYR A 78 -8.33 6.56 16.10
N GLY A 79 -8.42 7.89 16.08
CA GLY A 79 -9.35 8.62 16.94
C GLY A 79 -10.80 8.20 16.69
N HIS A 80 -11.16 7.95 15.42
CA HIS A 80 -12.49 7.49 15.03
C HIS A 80 -12.79 6.13 15.65
N LYS A 81 -11.87 5.16 15.54
CA LYS A 81 -12.04 3.83 16.15
C LYS A 81 -12.21 3.94 17.67
N ILE A 82 -11.38 4.74 18.33
CA ILE A 82 -11.42 4.93 19.79
C ILE A 82 -12.78 5.50 20.25
N LEU A 83 -13.29 6.53 19.58
CA LEU A 83 -14.56 7.19 19.93
C LEU A 83 -15.82 6.41 19.54
N THR A 84 -15.67 5.29 18.81
CA THR A 84 -16.77 4.46 18.30
C THR A 84 -16.75 3.04 18.88
N GLY A 85 -16.45 2.94 20.17
CA GLY A 85 -16.60 1.70 20.95
C GLY A 85 -15.43 0.73 20.87
N ARG A 86 -14.30 1.10 20.25
CA ARG A 86 -13.13 0.20 20.12
C ARG A 86 -11.94 0.61 21.00
N LYS A 87 -12.12 1.56 21.90
CA LYS A 87 -11.09 2.03 22.85
C LYS A 87 -10.42 0.88 23.61
N ASP A 88 -11.21 0.00 24.22
CA ASP A 88 -10.70 -1.08 25.09
C ASP A 88 -9.92 -2.14 24.30
N ASN A 89 -10.27 -2.34 23.03
CA ASN A 89 -9.61 -3.29 22.13
C ASN A 89 -8.49 -2.65 21.28
N PHE A 90 -8.28 -1.33 21.39
CA PHE A 90 -7.35 -0.61 20.51
C PHE A 90 -5.89 -1.07 20.64
N HIS A 91 -5.52 -1.65 21.79
CA HIS A 91 -4.21 -2.27 22.01
C HIS A 91 -3.92 -3.48 21.10
N THR A 92 -4.94 -4.04 20.43
CA THR A 92 -4.83 -5.14 19.45
C THR A 92 -4.65 -4.65 18.02
N ASN A 93 -4.62 -3.34 17.79
CA ASN A 93 -4.52 -2.74 16.46
C ASN A 93 -3.39 -3.37 15.63
N ARG A 94 -3.73 -3.85 14.43
CA ARG A 94 -2.85 -4.49 13.44
C ARG A 94 -2.22 -5.82 13.87
N GLN A 95 -2.68 -6.43 14.95
CA GLN A 95 -2.27 -7.79 15.37
C GLN A 95 -3.25 -8.85 14.86
N LEU A 96 -2.77 -10.09 14.73
CA LEU A 96 -3.60 -11.22 14.31
C LEU A 96 -4.86 -11.34 15.18
N GLY A 97 -6.03 -11.35 14.54
CA GLY A 97 -7.33 -11.41 15.24
C GLY A 97 -7.73 -10.13 15.99
N GLY A 98 -6.90 -9.08 15.95
CA GLY A 98 -7.20 -7.76 16.50
C GLY A 98 -7.89 -6.83 15.50
N ILE A 99 -8.08 -5.57 15.89
CA ILE A 99 -8.68 -4.56 15.02
C ILE A 99 -7.74 -4.17 13.86
N SER A 100 -8.31 -3.88 12.70
CA SER A 100 -7.57 -3.43 11.52
C SER A 100 -6.97 -2.04 11.72
N GLY A 101 -5.82 -1.80 11.09
CA GLY A 101 -5.20 -0.46 11.01
C GLY A 101 -6.00 0.55 10.19
N PHE A 102 -7.06 0.12 9.51
CA PHE A 102 -7.94 0.94 8.67
C PHE A 102 -9.41 0.65 9.01
N PRO A 103 -10.36 1.56 8.70
CA PRO A 103 -11.78 1.26 8.77
C PRO A 103 -12.16 0.03 7.94
N LYS A 104 -12.91 -0.89 8.56
CA LYS A 104 -13.35 -2.16 8.00
C LYS A 104 -14.83 -2.39 8.33
N ARG A 105 -15.67 -2.53 7.30
CA ARG A 105 -17.13 -2.65 7.44
C ARG A 105 -17.59 -3.78 8.37
N SER A 106 -16.90 -4.92 8.35
CA SER A 106 -17.23 -6.04 9.22
C SER A 106 -16.78 -5.86 10.68
N GLU A 107 -15.96 -4.85 10.97
CA GLU A 107 -15.43 -4.57 12.30
C GLU A 107 -16.35 -3.63 13.10
N SER A 108 -17.02 -2.68 12.44
CA SER A 108 -17.86 -1.69 13.10
C SER A 108 -18.92 -1.10 12.17
N GLU A 109 -20.12 -0.83 12.70
CA GLU A 109 -21.17 -0.09 11.99
C GLU A 109 -20.75 1.35 11.64
N TYR A 110 -19.77 1.91 12.35
CA TYR A 110 -19.21 3.25 12.11
C TYR A 110 -18.22 3.28 10.94
N ASP A 111 -17.71 2.12 10.52
CA ASP A 111 -16.78 1.98 9.38
C ASP A 111 -17.60 1.77 8.09
N THR A 112 -18.22 2.84 7.61
CA THR A 112 -19.23 2.76 6.53
C THR A 112 -18.69 2.23 5.19
N PHE A 113 -17.39 2.38 4.96
CA PHE A 113 -16.67 1.87 3.78
C PHE A 113 -15.32 1.27 4.20
N GLY A 114 -14.93 0.17 3.54
CA GLY A 114 -13.62 -0.46 3.76
C GLY A 114 -12.55 0.23 2.93
N VAL A 115 -11.42 0.58 3.54
CA VAL A 115 -10.37 1.39 2.91
C VAL A 115 -8.97 0.87 3.21
N GLY A 116 -8.02 1.30 2.40
CA GLY A 116 -6.59 1.06 2.54
C GLY A 116 -5.86 1.70 1.37
N HIS A 117 -6.30 1.37 0.15
CA HIS A 117 -5.99 2.16 -1.03
C HIS A 117 -6.63 3.55 -0.94
N SER A 118 -5.91 4.57 -1.42
CA SER A 118 -6.32 5.98 -1.37
C SER A 118 -7.36 6.34 -2.42
N SER A 119 -7.92 7.54 -2.31
CA SER A 119 -8.70 8.25 -3.33
C SER A 119 -10.05 7.63 -3.66
N THR A 120 -10.55 6.74 -2.79
CA THR A 120 -11.82 6.03 -2.96
C THR A 120 -12.98 6.68 -2.23
N ALA A 121 -12.72 7.52 -1.21
CA ALA A 121 -13.74 8.00 -0.29
C ALA A 121 -14.80 8.89 -0.96
N ILE A 122 -14.41 9.75 -1.90
CA ILE A 122 -15.34 10.67 -2.59
C ILE A 122 -16.36 9.87 -3.40
N SER A 123 -15.89 8.95 -4.23
CA SER A 123 -16.75 8.10 -5.07
C SER A 123 -17.64 7.20 -4.22
N ALA A 124 -17.10 6.62 -3.13
CA ALA A 124 -17.87 5.80 -2.20
C ALA A 124 -18.99 6.60 -1.51
N ALA A 125 -18.65 7.75 -0.92
CA ALA A 125 -19.62 8.61 -0.24
C ALA A 125 -20.66 9.20 -1.21
N LEU A 126 -20.28 9.54 -2.44
CA LEU A 126 -21.21 9.95 -3.48
C LEU A 126 -22.21 8.83 -3.81
N GLY A 127 -21.73 7.60 -4.00
CA GLY A 127 -22.58 6.43 -4.23
C GLY A 127 -23.58 6.20 -3.09
N MET A 128 -23.12 6.35 -1.84
CA MET A 128 -24.00 6.29 -0.66
C MET A 128 -25.05 7.41 -0.67
N ALA A 129 -24.66 8.65 -1.00
CA ALA A 129 -25.57 9.79 -1.06
C ALA A 129 -26.66 9.62 -2.13
N ILE A 130 -26.29 9.17 -3.32
CA ILE A 130 -27.25 8.85 -4.39
C ILE A 130 -28.19 7.72 -3.95
N ALA A 131 -27.67 6.69 -3.29
CA ALA A 131 -28.50 5.59 -2.78
C ALA A 131 -29.51 6.04 -1.72
N SER A 132 -29.14 6.99 -0.85
CA SER A 132 -30.06 7.59 0.13
C SER A 132 -31.16 8.42 -0.56
N ASN A 133 -30.81 9.24 -1.55
CA ASN A 133 -31.78 9.98 -2.37
C ASN A 133 -32.79 9.04 -3.06
N LEU A 134 -32.31 7.93 -3.64
CA LEU A 134 -33.18 6.93 -4.28
C LEU A 134 -34.14 6.23 -3.31
N LYS A 135 -33.80 6.18 -2.02
CA LYS A 135 -34.66 5.65 -0.95
C LYS A 135 -35.59 6.69 -0.34
N GLY A 136 -35.54 7.94 -0.81
CA GLY A 136 -36.30 9.06 -0.24
C GLY A 136 -35.72 9.64 1.04
N ASP A 137 -34.48 9.30 1.39
CA ASP A 137 -33.77 9.82 2.56
C ASP A 137 -32.87 10.99 2.15
N PHE A 138 -33.49 12.16 2.00
CA PHE A 138 -32.84 13.38 1.50
C PHE A 138 -32.05 14.15 2.58
N ASP A 139 -32.27 13.82 3.86
CA ASP A 139 -31.71 14.56 4.99
C ASP A 139 -30.47 13.88 5.59
N LYS A 140 -30.19 12.61 5.25
CA LYS A 140 -28.99 11.90 5.67
C LYS A 140 -27.72 12.58 5.15
N ASN A 141 -26.73 12.75 6.02
CA ASN A 141 -25.45 13.35 5.67
C ASN A 141 -24.44 12.29 5.25
N HIS A 142 -23.66 12.60 4.21
CA HIS A 142 -22.62 11.74 3.68
C HIS A 142 -21.32 12.53 3.67
N ILE A 143 -20.30 12.05 4.37
CA ILE A 143 -19.05 12.78 4.62
C ILE A 143 -17.86 11.95 4.11
N ALA A 144 -17.02 12.55 3.26
CA ALA A 144 -15.75 11.98 2.84
C ALA A 144 -14.60 12.83 3.38
N VAL A 145 -13.73 12.27 4.23
CA VAL A 145 -12.50 12.94 4.69
C VAL A 145 -11.33 12.47 3.85
N VAL A 146 -10.69 13.38 3.12
CA VAL A 146 -9.67 13.08 2.10
C VAL A 146 -8.41 13.90 2.37
N GLY A 147 -7.23 13.28 2.27
CA GLY A 147 -5.95 13.99 2.36
C GLY A 147 -5.59 14.75 1.09
N ASP A 148 -4.69 15.73 1.19
CA ASP A 148 -4.22 16.54 0.06
C ASP A 148 -3.45 15.75 -1.00
N ALA A 149 -2.72 14.70 -0.61
CA ALA A 149 -2.07 13.81 -1.58
C ALA A 149 -3.08 12.94 -2.34
N SER A 150 -4.18 12.54 -1.68
CA SER A 150 -5.17 11.60 -2.23
C SER A 150 -6.18 12.30 -3.14
N ILE A 151 -6.55 13.54 -2.84
CA ILE A 151 -7.47 14.31 -3.69
C ILE A 151 -6.88 14.60 -5.09
N ALA A 152 -5.56 14.53 -5.23
CA ALA A 152 -4.87 14.74 -6.49
C ALA A 152 -4.96 13.54 -7.46
N SER A 153 -5.42 12.38 -6.99
CA SER A 153 -5.54 11.17 -7.80
C SER A 153 -6.70 11.25 -8.80
N GLY A 154 -6.56 10.54 -9.94
CA GLY A 154 -7.58 10.53 -11.00
C GLY A 154 -8.98 10.15 -10.51
N MET A 155 -9.10 9.08 -9.71
CA MET A 155 -10.39 8.62 -9.18
C MET A 155 -11.06 9.65 -8.26
N ALA A 156 -10.28 10.39 -7.45
CA ALA A 156 -10.83 11.44 -6.60
C ALA A 156 -11.38 12.60 -7.45
N PHE A 157 -10.66 12.99 -8.51
CA PHE A 157 -11.12 14.00 -9.46
C PHE A 157 -12.37 13.57 -10.23
N GLU A 158 -12.45 12.32 -10.66
CA GLU A 158 -13.66 11.76 -11.28
C GLU A 158 -14.86 11.83 -10.33
N GLY A 159 -14.65 11.46 -9.06
CA GLY A 159 -15.67 11.56 -8.00
C GLY A 159 -16.14 12.99 -7.77
N LEU A 160 -15.22 13.95 -7.71
CA LEU A 160 -15.55 15.38 -7.60
C LEU A 160 -16.32 15.87 -8.83
N ASN A 161 -15.85 15.54 -10.03
CA ASN A 161 -16.49 15.94 -11.28
C ASN A 161 -17.93 15.41 -11.38
N HIS A 162 -18.16 14.15 -11.00
CA HIS A 162 -19.50 13.57 -10.98
C HIS A 162 -20.38 14.22 -9.90
N ALA A 163 -19.87 14.39 -8.67
CA ALA A 163 -20.63 15.03 -7.60
C ALA A 163 -21.14 16.43 -8.00
N GLY A 164 -20.33 17.20 -8.72
CA GLY A 164 -20.65 18.56 -9.18
C GLY A 164 -21.85 18.70 -10.14
N VAL A 165 -22.34 17.59 -10.70
CA VAL A 165 -23.56 17.58 -11.54
C VAL A 165 -24.75 16.91 -10.85
N THR A 166 -24.64 16.67 -9.54
CA THR A 166 -25.70 16.07 -8.72
C THR A 166 -26.21 17.04 -7.66
N ASP A 167 -27.37 16.72 -7.07
CA ASP A 167 -27.90 17.37 -5.87
C ASP A 167 -27.63 16.56 -4.59
N ALA A 168 -26.72 15.57 -4.68
CA ALA A 168 -26.42 14.65 -3.59
C ALA A 168 -25.97 15.38 -2.32
N ASN A 169 -26.50 14.97 -1.16
CA ASN A 169 -26.12 15.55 0.13
C ASN A 169 -24.74 15.04 0.59
N LEU A 170 -23.69 15.49 -0.08
CA LEU A 170 -22.30 15.10 0.11
C LEU A 170 -21.47 16.25 0.68
N LEU A 171 -20.67 15.98 1.71
CA LEU A 171 -19.64 16.85 2.25
C LEU A 171 -18.27 16.20 2.03
N VAL A 172 -17.43 16.83 1.21
CA VAL A 172 -16.01 16.48 1.09
C VAL A 172 -15.20 17.37 2.02
N ILE A 173 -14.41 16.79 2.90
CA ILE A 173 -13.50 17.49 3.79
C ILE A 173 -12.08 17.21 3.32
N LEU A 174 -11.40 18.25 2.84
CA LEU A 174 -9.99 18.21 2.53
C LEU A 174 -9.17 18.48 3.80
N ASN A 175 -8.45 17.44 4.24
CA ASN A 175 -7.45 17.52 5.28
C ASN A 175 -6.09 17.87 4.66
N ASP A 176 -5.79 19.17 4.55
CA ASP A 176 -4.52 19.66 3.98
C ASP A 176 -3.44 19.80 5.06
N ASN A 177 -2.48 18.88 5.04
CA ASN A 177 -1.24 18.98 5.82
C ASN A 177 0.01 19.05 4.94
N ALA A 178 -0.17 19.21 3.61
CA ALA A 178 0.86 19.22 2.58
C ALA A 178 1.73 17.95 2.47
N ILE A 179 1.34 16.83 3.09
CA ILE A 179 2.13 15.59 3.15
C ILE A 179 1.27 14.33 2.95
N GLY A 180 1.71 13.46 2.03
CA GLY A 180 1.25 12.07 1.92
C GLY A 180 2.01 11.15 2.88
N ILE A 181 2.83 10.25 2.33
CA ILE A 181 3.95 9.65 3.08
C ILE A 181 5.12 10.63 3.03
N ASP A 182 5.54 10.95 1.81
CA ASP A 182 6.47 12.02 1.46
C ASP A 182 5.71 13.34 1.14
N PRO A 183 6.39 14.49 1.02
CA PRO A 183 5.73 15.77 0.73
C PRO A 183 4.87 15.72 -0.53
N SER A 184 3.66 16.27 -0.47
CA SER A 184 2.75 16.26 -1.62
C SER A 184 3.33 17.04 -2.81
N VAL A 185 3.15 16.48 -4.01
CA VAL A 185 3.65 17.03 -5.29
C VAL A 185 2.50 17.45 -6.22
N GLY A 186 2.84 18.09 -7.33
CA GLY A 186 1.88 18.47 -8.38
C GLY A 186 1.32 19.89 -8.28
N ALA A 187 0.69 20.33 -9.37
CA ALA A 187 0.16 21.68 -9.49
C ALA A 187 -0.99 21.96 -8.51
N LEU A 188 -1.81 20.95 -8.21
CA LEU A 188 -2.90 21.09 -7.24
C LEU A 188 -2.39 21.46 -5.86
N LYS A 189 -1.30 20.84 -5.40
CA LYS A 189 -0.66 21.17 -4.13
C LYS A 189 -0.15 22.62 -4.11
N ASN A 190 0.45 23.09 -5.21
CA ASN A 190 0.87 24.50 -5.31
C ASN A 190 -0.33 25.45 -5.25
N TYR A 191 -1.43 25.10 -5.91
CA TYR A 191 -2.70 25.83 -5.83
C TYR A 191 -3.24 25.87 -4.38
N LEU A 192 -3.32 24.73 -3.68
CA LEU A 192 -3.77 24.66 -2.30
C LEU A 192 -2.88 25.48 -1.36
N THR A 193 -1.55 25.43 -1.58
CA THR A 193 -0.58 26.27 -0.85
C THR A 193 -0.79 27.77 -1.09
N ALA A 194 -1.11 28.17 -2.34
CA ALA A 194 -1.42 29.55 -2.68
C ALA A 194 -2.75 30.01 -2.04
N VAL A 195 -3.74 29.13 -1.96
CA VAL A 195 -5.01 29.37 -1.24
C VAL A 195 -4.75 29.54 0.26
N LYS A 196 -3.95 28.66 0.87
CA LYS A 196 -3.53 28.72 2.28
C LYS A 196 -2.79 30.02 2.62
N SER A 197 -1.97 30.53 1.71
CA SER A 197 -1.23 31.80 1.90
C SER A 197 -2.02 33.06 1.51
N GLY A 198 -3.29 32.93 1.13
CA GLY A 198 -4.14 34.06 0.75
C GLY A 198 -3.76 34.75 -0.57
N LYS A 199 -2.86 34.15 -1.36
CA LYS A 199 -2.33 34.71 -2.61
C LYS A 199 -3.23 34.49 -3.82
N ASN A 200 -4.18 33.56 -3.74
CA ASN A 200 -5.09 33.25 -4.85
C ASN A 200 -6.45 33.95 -4.67
N PRO A 201 -6.93 34.76 -5.64
CA PRO A 201 -8.25 35.38 -5.54
C PRO A 201 -9.36 34.32 -5.47
N ARG A 202 -10.30 34.51 -4.54
CA ARG A 202 -11.48 33.63 -4.30
C ARG A 202 -12.33 33.37 -5.55
N GLN A 203 -12.21 34.18 -6.60
CA GLN A 203 -12.92 34.05 -7.87
C GLN A 203 -12.40 32.88 -8.75
N ASN A 204 -11.16 32.44 -8.58
CA ASN A 204 -10.54 31.37 -9.39
C ASN A 204 -10.46 30.04 -8.62
N ASN A 205 -11.48 29.71 -7.83
CA ASN A 205 -11.46 28.47 -7.05
C ASN A 205 -11.84 27.26 -7.92
N MET A 206 -10.90 26.34 -8.14
CA MET A 206 -11.10 25.13 -8.92
C MET A 206 -12.28 24.28 -8.40
N ILE A 207 -12.44 24.18 -7.09
CA ILE A 207 -13.52 23.41 -6.46
C ILE A 207 -14.89 24.04 -6.72
N LYS A 208 -14.98 25.37 -6.75
CA LYS A 208 -16.21 26.06 -7.16
C LYS A 208 -16.52 25.85 -8.64
N SER A 209 -15.49 25.67 -9.48
CA SER A 209 -15.65 25.34 -10.90
C SER A 209 -16.22 23.93 -11.10
N LEU A 210 -16.11 23.07 -10.08
CA LEU A 210 -16.77 21.76 -10.00
C LEU A 210 -18.14 21.85 -9.29
N ASN A 211 -18.73 23.04 -9.15
CA ASN A 211 -20.05 23.29 -8.55
C ASN A 211 -20.21 22.90 -7.07
N PHE A 212 -19.13 22.91 -6.28
CA PHE A 212 -19.22 22.71 -4.83
C PHE A 212 -19.41 24.03 -4.06
N ASP A 213 -20.19 24.00 -2.97
CA ASP A 213 -20.12 25.04 -1.94
C ASP A 213 -18.80 24.92 -1.17
N TYR A 214 -17.81 25.73 -1.57
CA TYR A 214 -16.48 25.72 -0.98
C TYR A 214 -16.36 26.64 0.23
N SER A 215 -15.85 26.07 1.33
CA SER A 215 -15.57 26.72 2.60
C SER A 215 -14.13 26.50 3.05
N GLY A 216 -13.49 27.53 3.61
CA GLY A 216 -12.12 27.49 4.11
C GLY A 216 -11.07 28.21 3.23
N PRO A 217 -9.77 27.99 3.47
CA PRO A 217 -9.23 27.10 4.50
C PRO A 217 -9.48 27.63 5.92
N ILE A 218 -9.73 26.74 6.88
CA ILE A 218 -9.77 27.04 8.32
C ILE A 218 -8.73 26.21 9.09
N ASP A 219 -8.37 26.63 10.31
CA ASP A 219 -7.51 25.84 11.19
C ASP A 219 -8.25 24.58 11.65
N GLY A 220 -7.75 23.40 11.25
CA GLY A 220 -8.31 22.10 11.61
C GLY A 220 -8.09 21.70 13.07
N HIS A 221 -7.24 22.44 13.81
CA HIS A 221 -7.02 22.26 15.25
C HIS A 221 -7.81 23.25 16.11
N ASP A 222 -8.49 24.24 15.51
CA ASP A 222 -9.48 25.05 16.21
C ASP A 222 -10.82 24.32 16.21
N ILE A 223 -11.03 23.47 17.21
CA ILE A 223 -12.23 22.63 17.32
C ILE A 223 -13.52 23.45 17.34
N VAL A 224 -13.50 24.68 17.88
CA VAL A 224 -14.68 25.55 17.94
C VAL A 224 -15.02 26.07 16.54
N ALA A 225 -14.01 26.53 15.79
CA ALA A 225 -14.18 26.95 14.41
C ALA A 225 -14.67 25.79 13.52
N VAL A 226 -14.09 24.60 13.67
CA VAL A 226 -14.48 23.40 12.93
C VAL A 226 -15.94 23.01 13.23
N ILE A 227 -16.33 22.92 14.50
CA ILE A 227 -17.72 22.59 14.89
C ILE A 227 -18.71 23.61 14.31
N LYS A 228 -18.40 24.91 14.42
CA LYS A 228 -19.25 25.97 13.89
C LYS A 228 -19.47 25.80 12.39
N GLU A 229 -18.42 25.53 11.63
CA GLU A 229 -18.52 25.38 10.17
C GLU A 229 -19.23 24.08 9.78
N LEU A 230 -18.96 22.97 10.47
CA LEU A 230 -19.66 21.70 10.25
C LEU A 230 -21.17 21.83 10.53
N LYS A 231 -21.59 22.55 11.58
CA LYS A 231 -23.00 22.82 11.86
C LYS A 231 -23.68 23.63 10.75
N ARG A 232 -22.97 24.58 10.14
CA ARG A 232 -23.47 25.33 8.98
C ARG A 232 -23.62 24.42 7.77
N LEU A 233 -22.58 23.65 7.45
CA LEU A 233 -22.53 22.76 6.28
C LEU A 233 -23.53 21.61 6.38
N LYS A 234 -23.80 21.09 7.58
CA LYS A 234 -24.84 20.07 7.82
C LYS A 234 -26.23 20.49 7.31
N ASN A 235 -26.54 21.78 7.36
CA ASN A 235 -27.82 22.33 6.91
C ASN A 235 -27.79 22.84 5.45
N THR A 236 -26.65 22.72 4.77
CA THR A 236 -26.48 23.19 3.40
C THR A 236 -26.74 22.06 2.42
N LYS A 237 -27.58 22.28 1.40
CA LYS A 237 -27.96 21.26 0.41
C LYS A 237 -26.89 21.08 -0.67
N GLY A 238 -26.92 19.93 -1.34
CA GLY A 238 -26.04 19.62 -2.46
C GLY A 238 -24.58 19.36 -2.07
N PRO A 239 -23.67 19.30 -3.07
CA PRO A 239 -22.25 19.05 -2.85
C PRO A 239 -21.55 20.20 -2.12
N LYS A 240 -20.87 19.86 -1.03
CA LYS A 240 -20.16 20.79 -0.15
C LYS A 240 -18.70 20.42 -0.03
N PHE A 241 -17.85 21.41 0.15
CA PHE A 241 -16.43 21.22 0.31
C PHE A 241 -15.87 22.04 1.47
N LEU A 242 -15.29 21.39 2.46
CA LEU A 242 -14.60 22.04 3.58
C LEU A 242 -13.10 21.82 3.46
N HIS A 243 -12.33 22.89 3.32
CA HIS A 243 -10.88 22.86 3.38
C HIS A 243 -10.42 23.18 4.80
N ILE A 244 -9.77 22.22 5.46
CA ILE A 244 -9.10 22.43 6.75
C ILE A 244 -7.58 22.29 6.59
N ILE A 245 -6.85 23.04 7.40
CA ILE A 245 -5.38 22.93 7.49
C ILE A 245 -5.03 22.21 8.79
N THR A 246 -4.22 21.17 8.71
CA THR A 246 -3.73 20.45 9.89
C THR A 246 -2.22 20.34 9.90
N THR A 247 -1.67 19.98 11.06
CA THR A 247 -0.26 19.58 11.24
C THR A 247 -0.21 18.08 11.45
N LYS A 248 0.39 17.35 10.52
CA LYS A 248 0.68 15.92 10.71
C LYS A 248 1.59 15.75 11.94
N GLY A 249 1.22 14.85 12.84
CA GLY A 249 1.93 14.64 14.12
C GLY A 249 1.55 15.59 15.24
N LYS A 250 0.49 16.42 15.08
CA LYS A 250 0.10 17.45 16.06
C LYS A 250 0.16 16.96 17.51
N GLY A 251 0.83 17.73 18.35
CA GLY A 251 0.97 17.53 19.79
C GLY A 251 2.08 16.55 20.20
N LEU A 252 2.84 16.01 19.24
CA LEU A 252 4.13 15.35 19.51
C LEU A 252 5.22 16.07 18.71
N GLU A 253 6.08 16.83 19.40
CA GLU A 253 7.05 17.74 18.77
C GLU A 253 7.93 17.06 17.70
N GLN A 254 8.42 15.85 17.96
CA GLN A 254 9.24 15.11 16.99
C GLN A 254 8.46 14.73 15.72
N ALA A 255 7.17 14.40 15.87
CA ALA A 255 6.32 14.05 14.74
C ALA A 255 5.90 15.27 13.93
N GLU A 256 5.79 16.46 14.54
CA GLU A 256 5.58 17.71 13.82
C GLU A 256 6.82 18.14 13.02
N LYS A 257 8.02 17.88 13.55
CA LYS A 257 9.29 18.24 12.89
C LYS A 257 9.68 17.29 11.75
N ASP A 258 9.46 15.98 11.91
CA ASP A 258 9.83 14.96 10.92
C ASP A 258 8.62 14.09 10.54
N GLN A 259 7.71 14.70 9.78
CA GLN A 259 6.41 14.13 9.45
C GLN A 259 6.48 12.88 8.54
N VAL A 260 7.58 12.68 7.83
CA VAL A 260 7.84 11.48 7.02
C VAL A 260 8.25 10.33 7.93
N LYS A 261 9.25 10.54 8.79
CA LYS A 261 9.76 9.51 9.71
C LYS A 261 8.70 9.07 10.73
N TYR A 262 7.85 9.98 11.18
CA TYR A 262 6.78 9.71 12.14
C TYR A 262 5.43 9.36 11.49
N HIS A 263 5.38 9.10 10.17
CA HIS A 263 4.21 8.48 9.55
C HIS A 263 3.94 7.10 10.17
N ALA A 264 4.98 6.26 10.28
CA ALA A 264 4.96 4.98 10.97
C ALA A 264 6.32 4.72 11.67
N PRO A 265 6.57 5.31 12.87
CA PRO A 265 7.91 5.42 13.46
C PRO A 265 8.48 4.11 14.06
N GLY A 266 7.73 3.00 14.03
CA GLY A 266 8.03 1.84 14.87
C GLY A 266 7.87 2.17 16.36
N LYS A 267 8.70 1.58 17.22
CA LYS A 267 8.67 1.83 18.68
C LYS A 267 9.41 3.12 19.04
N PHE A 268 8.84 3.89 19.96
CA PHE A 268 9.44 5.15 20.42
C PHE A 268 9.12 5.41 21.89
N ASP A 269 9.91 6.25 22.54
CA ASP A 269 9.61 6.73 23.89
C ASP A 269 8.47 7.76 23.84
N LYS A 270 7.37 7.48 24.55
CA LYS A 270 6.15 8.28 24.47
C LYS A 270 6.28 9.71 25.01
N LEU A 271 7.22 9.97 25.93
CA LEU A 271 7.38 11.28 26.57
C LEU A 271 8.23 12.20 25.71
N THR A 272 9.32 11.65 25.15
CA THR A 272 10.30 12.40 24.35
C THR A 272 10.02 12.34 22.85
N GLY A 273 9.21 11.38 22.41
CA GLY A 273 9.01 11.04 21.00
C GLY A 273 10.21 10.35 20.37
N LYS A 274 11.30 10.07 21.09
CA LYS A 274 12.53 9.52 20.50
C LYS A 274 12.32 8.08 20.05
N ILE A 275 12.52 7.81 18.76
CA ILE A 275 12.46 6.44 18.22
C ILE A 275 13.51 5.57 18.89
N ILE A 276 13.10 4.38 19.31
CA ILE A 276 13.99 3.37 19.89
C ILE A 276 14.76 2.76 18.71
N PRO A 277 16.10 2.94 18.65
CA PRO A 277 16.88 2.42 17.54
C PRO A 277 16.77 0.89 17.49
N LYS A 278 16.55 0.34 16.29
CA LYS A 278 16.77 -1.07 16.04
C LYS A 278 18.27 -1.24 15.77
N PHE A 279 18.92 -2.23 16.39
CA PHE A 279 20.30 -2.58 16.03
C PHE A 279 20.27 -3.22 14.64
N GLU A 280 20.82 -2.52 13.64
CA GLU A 280 20.78 -2.95 12.23
C GLU A 280 22.18 -3.23 11.65
N GLU A 281 23.24 -3.16 12.46
CA GLU A 281 24.60 -3.48 12.00
C GLU A 281 24.70 -4.95 11.55
N ASN A 282 25.35 -5.18 10.41
CA ASN A 282 25.58 -6.49 9.80
C ASN A 282 24.32 -7.30 9.45
N LEU A 283 23.14 -6.68 9.42
CA LEU A 283 21.94 -7.34 8.89
C LEU A 283 21.90 -7.26 7.36
N PRO A 284 21.34 -8.27 6.67
CA PRO A 284 21.04 -8.17 5.25
C PRO A 284 20.19 -6.93 4.94
N PRO A 285 20.40 -6.26 3.79
CA PRO A 285 19.67 -5.06 3.44
C PRO A 285 18.19 -5.36 3.19
N LYS A 286 17.36 -4.32 3.23
CA LYS A 286 15.97 -4.42 2.76
C LYS A 286 15.95 -4.47 1.23
N PHE A 287 15.03 -5.22 0.64
CA PHE A 287 14.91 -5.30 -0.83
C PHE A 287 14.71 -3.93 -1.49
N GLN A 288 13.93 -3.04 -0.88
CA GLN A 288 13.80 -1.66 -1.34
C GLN A 288 15.15 -0.92 -1.44
N ASP A 289 16.04 -1.11 -0.46
CA ASP A 289 17.35 -0.44 -0.42
C ASP A 289 18.30 -1.05 -1.46
N VAL A 290 18.23 -2.38 -1.65
CA VAL A 290 18.93 -3.08 -2.74
C VAL A 290 18.52 -2.48 -4.09
N PHE A 291 17.22 -2.31 -4.34
CA PHE A 291 16.72 -1.66 -5.55
C PHE A 291 17.26 -0.22 -5.65
N GLY A 292 17.02 0.62 -4.65
CA GLY A 292 17.28 2.06 -4.71
C GLY A 292 18.76 2.39 -4.91
N LEU A 293 19.64 1.71 -4.17
CA LEU A 293 21.09 1.86 -4.29
C LEU A 293 21.62 1.30 -5.62
N THR A 294 21.03 0.23 -6.13
CA THR A 294 21.44 -0.36 -7.41
C THR A 294 21.04 0.51 -8.59
N VAL A 295 19.80 1.00 -8.63
CA VAL A 295 19.38 1.93 -9.70
C VAL A 295 20.20 3.21 -9.67
N LEU A 296 20.51 3.75 -8.47
CA LEU A 296 21.44 4.87 -8.33
C LEU A 296 22.81 4.55 -8.93
N ASP A 297 23.38 3.40 -8.61
CA ASP A 297 24.69 2.97 -9.11
C ASP A 297 24.71 2.81 -10.65
N LEU A 298 23.67 2.20 -11.21
CA LEU A 298 23.50 2.08 -12.66
C LEU A 298 23.33 3.45 -13.33
N ALA A 299 22.53 4.34 -12.74
CA ALA A 299 22.25 5.68 -13.27
C ALA A 299 23.46 6.62 -13.29
N LYS A 300 24.48 6.36 -12.45
CA LYS A 300 25.78 7.07 -12.52
C LYS A 300 26.53 6.81 -13.82
N ASN A 301 26.33 5.62 -14.40
CA ASN A 301 27.06 5.18 -15.60
C ASN A 301 26.18 5.13 -16.86
N ASN A 302 24.88 5.42 -16.74
CA ASN A 302 23.93 5.43 -17.84
C ASN A 302 22.94 6.60 -17.71
N GLU A 303 23.12 7.61 -18.57
CA GLU A 303 22.31 8.83 -18.59
C GLU A 303 20.86 8.59 -19.00
N LYS A 304 20.56 7.48 -19.70
CA LYS A 304 19.21 7.13 -20.16
C LYS A 304 18.30 6.59 -19.06
N ILE A 305 18.84 6.27 -17.89
CA ILE A 305 18.07 5.71 -16.78
C ILE A 305 17.20 6.79 -16.15
N ILE A 306 15.90 6.52 -16.09
CA ILE A 306 14.88 7.35 -15.44
C ILE A 306 14.21 6.56 -14.32
N GLY A 307 14.05 7.18 -13.15
CA GLY A 307 13.24 6.66 -12.06
C GLY A 307 11.86 7.30 -12.02
N ILE A 308 10.80 6.51 -11.81
CA ILE A 308 9.44 7.02 -11.59
C ILE A 308 8.84 6.32 -10.38
N THR A 309 8.17 7.06 -9.50
CA THR A 309 7.39 6.49 -8.40
C THR A 309 6.08 7.28 -8.17
N PRO A 310 4.96 6.60 -7.85
CA PRO A 310 3.73 7.28 -7.47
C PRO A 310 3.68 7.51 -5.94
N ALA A 311 4.20 8.65 -5.46
CA ALA A 311 4.19 9.07 -4.05
C ALA A 311 4.89 8.13 -3.04
N MET A 312 5.79 7.26 -3.51
CA MET A 312 6.52 6.31 -2.65
C MET A 312 8.05 6.48 -2.68
N PRO A 313 8.66 7.69 -2.74
CA PRO A 313 10.11 7.80 -2.88
C PRO A 313 10.89 7.25 -1.68
N SER A 314 10.41 7.46 -0.45
CA SER A 314 11.05 6.87 0.75
C SER A 314 10.69 5.39 0.93
N GLY A 315 9.44 5.01 0.70
CA GLY A 315 8.97 3.62 0.89
C GLY A 315 9.64 2.62 -0.06
N SER A 316 9.97 3.10 -1.27
CA SER A 316 10.54 2.31 -2.35
C SER A 316 12.05 2.55 -2.54
N SER A 317 12.64 3.40 -1.68
CA SER A 317 14.03 3.86 -1.70
C SER A 317 14.51 4.48 -3.03
N LEU A 318 13.58 4.90 -3.91
CA LEU A 318 13.92 5.68 -5.11
C LEU A 318 14.45 7.09 -4.75
N LYS A 319 14.19 7.56 -3.52
CA LYS A 319 14.73 8.81 -2.99
C LYS A 319 16.24 8.95 -3.18
N PHE A 320 17.01 7.86 -3.09
CA PHE A 320 18.46 7.89 -3.34
C PHE A 320 18.82 8.42 -4.74
N MET A 321 18.06 8.00 -5.76
CA MET A 321 18.23 8.50 -7.12
C MET A 321 17.70 9.93 -7.26
N MET A 322 16.56 10.25 -6.63
CA MET A 322 16.00 11.61 -6.67
C MET A 322 16.93 12.66 -6.03
N ASP A 323 17.59 12.32 -4.93
CA ASP A 323 18.53 13.22 -4.27
C ASP A 323 19.80 13.42 -5.12
N ALA A 324 20.24 12.39 -5.85
CA ALA A 324 21.46 12.44 -6.67
C ALA A 324 21.24 12.99 -8.09
N PHE A 325 20.09 12.71 -8.70
CA PHE A 325 19.70 13.02 -10.08
C PHE A 325 18.24 13.49 -10.14
N PRO A 326 17.90 14.64 -9.54
CA PRO A 326 16.51 15.12 -9.44
C PRO A 326 15.84 15.36 -10.79
N GLU A 327 16.60 15.62 -11.84
CA GLU A 327 16.12 15.78 -13.22
C GLU A 327 15.81 14.45 -13.93
N ARG A 328 16.22 13.32 -13.36
CA ARG A 328 16.03 11.96 -13.90
C ARG A 328 15.22 11.05 -13.00
N ALA A 329 14.62 11.56 -11.93
CA ALA A 329 13.75 10.79 -11.06
C ALA A 329 12.51 11.58 -10.64
N PHE A 330 11.33 11.03 -10.90
CA PHE A 330 10.06 11.74 -10.82
C PHE A 330 9.12 11.10 -9.79
N ASP A 331 8.56 11.94 -8.91
CA ASP A 331 7.38 11.60 -8.12
C ASP A 331 6.15 12.20 -8.78
N VAL A 332 5.20 11.33 -9.17
CA VAL A 332 3.97 11.74 -9.86
C VAL A 332 2.78 11.92 -8.91
N GLY A 333 2.98 11.79 -7.59
CA GLY A 333 1.90 11.77 -6.61
C GLY A 333 1.17 10.43 -6.62
N ILE A 334 0.01 10.35 -5.95
CA ILE A 334 -0.80 9.12 -5.89
C ILE A 334 -1.58 8.95 -7.21
N ALA A 335 -0.85 8.65 -8.28
CA ALA A 335 -1.35 8.59 -9.64
C ALA A 335 -0.69 7.43 -10.40
N GLU A 336 -0.93 6.20 -9.96
CA GLU A 336 -0.34 4.99 -10.52
C GLU A 336 -0.61 4.84 -12.02
N GLN A 337 -1.82 5.14 -12.48
CA GLN A 337 -2.18 5.13 -13.90
C GLN A 337 -1.27 6.07 -14.70
N HIS A 338 -1.14 7.31 -14.23
CA HIS A 338 -0.26 8.29 -14.84
C HIS A 338 1.21 7.86 -14.80
N ALA A 339 1.67 7.25 -13.70
CA ALA A 339 3.05 6.75 -13.58
C ALA A 339 3.38 5.75 -14.70
N VAL A 340 2.47 4.82 -14.99
CA VAL A 340 2.65 3.80 -16.04
C VAL A 340 2.65 4.43 -17.44
N THR A 341 1.66 5.26 -17.76
CA THR A 341 1.60 5.92 -19.08
C THR A 341 2.74 6.93 -19.29
N LEU A 342 3.16 7.64 -18.24
CA LEU A 342 4.34 8.52 -18.29
C LEU A 342 5.60 7.71 -18.60
N SER A 343 5.76 6.53 -17.95
CA SER A 343 6.86 5.61 -18.21
C SER A 343 6.87 5.14 -19.66
N ALA A 344 5.70 4.77 -20.19
CA ALA A 344 5.52 4.40 -21.60
C ALA A 344 5.97 5.53 -22.53
N GLY A 345 5.49 6.76 -22.30
CA GLY A 345 5.85 7.94 -23.07
C GLY A 345 7.37 8.18 -23.11
N MET A 346 8.04 8.10 -21.96
CA MET A 346 9.50 8.24 -21.89
C MET A 346 10.24 7.10 -22.60
N ALA A 347 9.75 5.86 -22.49
CA ALA A 347 10.33 4.71 -23.19
C ALA A 347 10.26 4.88 -24.72
N THR A 348 9.19 5.48 -25.26
CA THR A 348 9.12 5.79 -26.71
C THR A 348 10.24 6.72 -27.19
N GLN A 349 10.81 7.51 -26.29
CA GLN A 349 11.89 8.45 -26.57
C GLN A 349 13.28 7.86 -26.26
N GLY A 350 13.38 6.53 -26.09
CA GLY A 350 14.64 5.83 -25.92
C GLY A 350 15.22 5.88 -24.50
N MET A 351 14.41 6.28 -23.51
CA MET A 351 14.79 6.23 -22.09
C MET A 351 14.60 4.82 -21.54
N ILE A 352 15.42 4.46 -20.55
CA ILE A 352 15.33 3.21 -19.79
C ILE A 352 14.61 3.54 -18.48
N VAL A 353 13.33 3.23 -18.41
CA VAL A 353 12.47 3.70 -17.34
C VAL A 353 12.24 2.61 -16.29
N PHE A 354 12.71 2.88 -15.07
CA PHE A 354 12.40 2.09 -13.88
C PHE A 354 11.19 2.70 -13.16
N CYS A 355 10.01 2.12 -13.40
CA CYS A 355 8.77 2.48 -12.72
C CYS A 355 8.64 1.67 -11.43
N ASN A 356 8.90 2.29 -10.28
CA ASN A 356 8.89 1.65 -8.98
C ASN A 356 7.56 1.88 -8.26
N ILE A 357 6.83 0.80 -8.03
CA ILE A 357 5.44 0.79 -7.59
C ILE A 357 5.20 -0.45 -6.74
N TYR A 358 4.36 -0.39 -5.71
CA TYR A 358 4.05 -1.60 -4.97
C TYR A 358 3.16 -2.53 -5.81
N SER A 359 3.32 -3.85 -5.65
CA SER A 359 2.47 -4.86 -6.32
C SER A 359 0.97 -4.58 -6.14
N THR A 360 0.55 -4.20 -4.93
CA THR A 360 -0.85 -3.88 -4.63
C THR A 360 -1.33 -2.61 -5.34
N PHE A 361 -0.48 -1.58 -5.49
CA PHE A 361 -0.86 -0.31 -6.12
C PHE A 361 -0.85 -0.39 -7.64
N LEU A 362 0.00 -1.26 -8.23
CA LEU A 362 -0.01 -1.50 -9.66
C LEU A 362 -1.35 -2.04 -10.18
N GLN A 363 -2.16 -2.67 -9.32
CA GLN A 363 -3.54 -3.07 -9.66
C GLN A 363 -4.36 -1.90 -10.23
N ARG A 364 -4.11 -0.68 -9.77
CA ARG A 364 -4.81 0.53 -10.23
C ARG A 364 -4.47 0.94 -11.66
N ALA A 365 -3.33 0.50 -12.18
CA ALA A 365 -2.82 0.81 -13.50
C ALA A 365 -2.84 -0.39 -14.46
N TYR A 366 -3.69 -1.37 -14.19
CA TYR A 366 -3.77 -2.61 -14.98
C TYR A 366 -4.08 -2.37 -16.46
N ASP A 367 -4.97 -1.43 -16.75
CA ASP A 367 -5.32 -1.02 -18.11
C ASP A 367 -4.13 -0.39 -18.85
N GLN A 368 -3.40 0.51 -18.17
CA GLN A 368 -2.22 1.18 -18.73
C GLN A 368 -1.08 0.19 -18.99
N LEU A 369 -0.92 -0.85 -18.17
CA LEU A 369 0.02 -1.94 -18.45
C LEU A 369 -0.30 -2.64 -19.77
N ILE A 370 -1.57 -2.92 -20.02
CA ILE A 370 -2.02 -3.63 -21.22
C ILE A 370 -1.89 -2.72 -22.45
N HIS A 371 -2.55 -1.57 -22.42
CA HIS A 371 -2.75 -0.73 -23.59
C HIS A 371 -1.58 0.20 -23.88
N ASP A 372 -1.06 0.87 -22.85
CA ASP A 372 -0.04 1.90 -23.06
C ASP A 372 1.36 1.29 -23.14
N VAL A 373 1.58 0.09 -22.58
CA VAL A 373 2.91 -0.53 -22.50
C VAL A 373 3.00 -1.81 -23.30
N ALA A 374 2.27 -2.86 -22.93
CA ALA A 374 2.46 -4.20 -23.48
C ALA A 374 2.00 -4.33 -24.93
N LEU A 375 0.87 -3.71 -25.28
CA LEU A 375 0.35 -3.67 -26.66
C LEU A 375 1.35 -3.00 -27.62
N GLN A 376 2.02 -1.95 -27.14
CA GLN A 376 3.07 -1.24 -27.89
C GLN A 376 4.45 -1.88 -27.76
N ASN A 377 4.55 -2.97 -26.99
CA ASN A 377 5.78 -3.69 -26.66
C ASN A 377 6.92 -2.77 -26.16
N LEU A 378 6.57 -1.79 -25.32
CA LEU A 378 7.54 -0.84 -24.80
C LEU A 378 8.33 -1.45 -23.63
N PRO A 379 9.68 -1.34 -23.61
CA PRO A 379 10.53 -2.01 -22.62
C PRO A 379 10.59 -1.23 -21.29
N VAL A 380 9.42 -0.95 -20.71
CA VAL A 380 9.32 -0.36 -19.36
C VAL A 380 9.69 -1.43 -18.33
N ILE A 381 10.49 -1.02 -17.33
CA ILE A 381 10.94 -1.88 -16.23
C ILE A 381 10.11 -1.56 -15.00
N PHE A 382 9.15 -2.42 -14.67
CA PHE A 382 8.36 -2.29 -13.45
C PHE A 382 9.05 -2.99 -12.29
N CYS A 383 9.37 -2.24 -11.24
CA CYS A 383 9.93 -2.78 -10.01
C CYS A 383 8.83 -2.84 -8.97
N LEU A 384 8.35 -4.06 -8.69
CA LEU A 384 7.21 -4.32 -7.83
C LEU A 384 7.68 -4.63 -6.42
N ASP A 385 7.81 -3.58 -5.63
CA ASP A 385 8.06 -3.71 -4.20
C ASP A 385 6.80 -4.24 -3.48
N ARG A 386 6.93 -4.74 -2.25
CA ARG A 386 5.81 -5.26 -1.44
C ARG A 386 5.01 -6.36 -2.16
N ALA A 387 5.68 -7.15 -2.99
CA ALA A 387 5.06 -8.32 -3.61
C ALA A 387 4.88 -9.45 -2.56
N GLY A 388 3.73 -10.12 -2.60
CA GLY A 388 3.36 -11.16 -1.64
C GLY A 388 2.68 -10.61 -0.39
N LEU A 389 2.76 -11.37 0.71
CA LEU A 389 2.23 -10.96 2.01
C LEU A 389 3.05 -9.80 2.60
N VAL A 390 2.38 -8.69 2.89
CA VAL A 390 3.02 -7.48 3.45
C VAL A 390 2.91 -7.37 4.97
N GLY A 391 2.17 -8.27 5.63
CA GLY A 391 2.02 -8.27 7.09
C GLY A 391 0.92 -7.34 7.60
N GLU A 392 1.30 -6.40 8.47
CA GLU A 392 0.39 -5.72 9.41
C GLU A 392 -0.57 -4.72 8.75
N ASP A 393 -0.40 -4.41 7.47
CA ASP A 393 -1.36 -3.62 6.69
C ASP A 393 -2.55 -4.47 6.20
N GLY A 394 -2.41 -5.81 6.18
CA GLY A 394 -3.48 -6.76 5.89
C GLY A 394 -4.00 -6.75 4.44
N ALA A 395 -5.23 -7.25 4.28
CA ALA A 395 -5.88 -7.59 3.01
C ALA A 395 -5.81 -6.50 1.94
N THR A 396 -5.92 -5.23 2.34
CA THR A 396 -5.94 -4.10 1.38
C THR A 396 -4.57 -3.83 0.75
N HIS A 397 -3.49 -4.32 1.34
CA HIS A 397 -2.12 -4.02 0.91
C HIS A 397 -1.32 -5.24 0.47
N HIS A 398 -1.81 -6.47 0.68
CA HIS A 398 -1.14 -7.66 0.19
C HIS A 398 -0.98 -7.63 -1.34
N GLY A 399 0.26 -7.71 -1.80
CA GLY A 399 0.64 -7.73 -3.21
C GLY A 399 0.63 -9.14 -3.78
N VAL A 400 -0.45 -9.90 -3.55
CA VAL A 400 -0.48 -11.34 -3.84
C VAL A 400 -0.99 -11.68 -5.25
N PHE A 401 -1.53 -10.69 -5.97
CA PHE A 401 -2.23 -10.92 -7.24
C PHE A 401 -1.39 -10.65 -8.50
N ASP A 402 -0.19 -10.07 -8.36
CA ASP A 402 0.59 -9.60 -9.52
C ASP A 402 1.03 -10.70 -10.47
N ILE A 403 1.41 -11.89 -9.98
CA ILE A 403 1.71 -13.02 -10.88
C ILE A 403 0.48 -13.31 -11.75
N SER A 404 -0.70 -13.42 -11.14
CA SER A 404 -1.92 -13.80 -11.84
C SER A 404 -2.34 -12.77 -12.89
N TYR A 405 -2.40 -11.48 -12.52
CA TYR A 405 -2.87 -10.46 -13.47
C TYR A 405 -1.83 -10.14 -14.55
N LEU A 406 -0.51 -10.19 -14.25
CA LEU A 406 0.54 -9.89 -15.24
C LEU A 406 0.74 -11.02 -16.24
N ARG A 407 0.61 -12.28 -15.81
CA ARG A 407 0.94 -13.44 -16.65
C ARG A 407 0.08 -13.54 -17.91
N CYS A 408 -1.16 -13.09 -17.85
CA CYS A 408 -2.06 -13.11 -19.01
C CYS A 408 -1.74 -12.03 -20.07
N ILE A 409 -1.01 -10.98 -19.72
CA ILE A 409 -0.69 -9.86 -20.63
C ILE A 409 0.39 -10.31 -21.63
N PRO A 410 0.16 -10.30 -22.96
CA PRO A 410 1.18 -10.60 -23.96
C PRO A 410 2.43 -9.72 -23.81
N ASN A 411 3.58 -10.19 -24.31
CA ASN A 411 4.88 -9.49 -24.23
C ASN A 411 5.43 -9.21 -22.83
N MET A 412 4.70 -9.47 -21.74
CA MET A 412 5.20 -9.21 -20.39
C MET A 412 6.20 -10.28 -19.94
N ILE A 413 7.37 -9.86 -19.47
CA ILE A 413 8.29 -10.71 -18.69
C ILE A 413 7.93 -10.55 -17.21
N VAL A 414 7.85 -11.65 -16.46
CA VAL A 414 7.60 -11.65 -15.02
C VAL A 414 8.74 -12.38 -14.31
N TYR A 415 9.48 -11.64 -13.50
CA TYR A 415 10.65 -12.12 -12.77
C TYR A 415 10.52 -11.90 -11.26
N ALA A 416 10.90 -12.89 -10.47
CA ALA A 416 10.92 -12.87 -9.02
C ALA A 416 12.32 -13.30 -8.52
N PRO A 417 13.14 -12.38 -7.99
CA PRO A 417 14.47 -12.71 -7.49
C PRO A 417 14.36 -13.55 -6.22
N MET A 418 15.28 -14.50 -6.05
CA MET A 418 15.37 -15.30 -4.83
C MET A 418 16.16 -14.57 -3.73
N ASN A 419 16.96 -13.56 -4.07
CA ASN A 419 17.83 -12.84 -3.14
C ASN A 419 18.25 -11.47 -3.71
N GLU A 420 19.05 -10.73 -2.95
CA GLU A 420 19.56 -9.41 -3.30
C GLU A 420 20.42 -9.43 -4.57
N SER A 421 21.31 -10.42 -4.70
CA SER A 421 22.19 -10.55 -5.87
C SER A 421 21.38 -10.79 -7.14
N ASP A 422 20.34 -11.62 -7.08
CA ASP A 422 19.42 -11.84 -8.19
C ASP A 422 18.67 -10.56 -8.56
N LEU A 423 18.19 -9.78 -7.58
CA LEU A 423 17.56 -8.48 -7.82
C LEU A 423 18.53 -7.52 -8.52
N ARG A 424 19.77 -7.43 -8.04
CA ARG A 424 20.78 -6.55 -8.66
C ARG A 424 21.09 -6.93 -10.09
N ASN A 425 21.28 -8.22 -10.32
CA ASN A 425 21.64 -8.76 -11.62
C ASN A 425 20.50 -8.62 -12.62
N ILE A 426 19.23 -8.75 -12.22
CA ILE A 426 18.11 -8.50 -13.14
C ILE A 426 17.96 -7.02 -13.48
N LEU A 427 18.14 -6.09 -12.51
CA LEU A 427 18.10 -4.65 -12.78
C LEU A 427 19.22 -4.23 -13.74
N TYR A 428 20.43 -4.76 -13.52
CA TYR A 428 21.56 -4.59 -14.43
C TYR A 428 21.25 -5.17 -15.82
N THR A 429 20.69 -6.38 -15.89
CA THR A 429 20.34 -7.02 -17.16
C THR A 429 19.31 -6.20 -17.93
N ALA A 430 18.29 -5.69 -17.24
CA ALA A 430 17.22 -4.90 -17.84
C ALA A 430 17.76 -3.58 -18.45
N GLN A 431 18.68 -2.88 -17.77
CA GLN A 431 19.23 -1.64 -18.33
C GLN A 431 20.18 -1.84 -19.51
N LEU A 432 20.64 -3.07 -19.79
CA LEU A 432 21.38 -3.36 -21.02
C LEU A 432 20.47 -3.36 -22.27
N GLY A 433 19.16 -3.31 -22.08
CA GLY A 433 18.15 -3.32 -23.14
C GLY A 433 17.28 -4.57 -23.10
N LEU A 434 15.98 -4.37 -23.31
CA LEU A 434 14.97 -5.41 -23.38
C LEU A 434 14.13 -5.22 -24.64
N GLU A 435 13.64 -6.33 -25.19
CA GLU A 435 12.64 -6.31 -26.28
C GLU A 435 11.22 -6.09 -25.76
N HIS A 436 10.99 -6.38 -24.49
CA HIS A 436 9.69 -6.55 -23.86
C HIS A 436 9.64 -5.81 -22.52
N PRO A 437 8.47 -5.33 -22.08
CA PRO A 437 8.33 -4.87 -20.70
C PRO A 437 8.61 -6.00 -19.71
N ILE A 438 9.17 -5.64 -18.56
CA ILE A 438 9.46 -6.58 -17.48
C ILE A 438 8.86 -6.11 -16.17
N ALA A 439 8.25 -7.02 -15.42
CA ALA A 439 7.89 -6.85 -14.03
C ALA A 439 8.83 -7.66 -13.13
N ILE A 440 9.53 -6.97 -12.23
CA ILE A 440 10.48 -7.53 -11.27
C ILE A 440 9.84 -7.42 -9.89
N ARG A 441 9.32 -8.52 -9.34
CA ARG A 441 8.58 -8.54 -8.07
C ARG A 441 9.46 -8.94 -6.90
N TYR A 442 9.50 -8.16 -5.81
CA TYR A 442 10.27 -8.49 -4.60
C TYR A 442 9.51 -8.14 -3.32
N PRO A 443 9.71 -8.90 -2.24
CA PRO A 443 8.86 -8.80 -1.06
C PRO A 443 9.23 -7.62 -0.16
N ARG A 444 8.31 -7.28 0.74
CA ARG A 444 8.63 -6.47 1.93
C ARG A 444 9.53 -7.31 2.83
N GLY A 445 10.73 -6.84 3.11
CA GLY A 445 11.62 -7.52 4.05
C GLY A 445 13.10 -7.31 3.75
N ARG A 446 13.92 -8.01 4.54
CA ARG A 446 15.35 -8.12 4.33
C ARG A 446 15.64 -9.35 3.47
N GLY A 447 16.72 -9.30 2.69
CA GLY A 447 17.21 -10.49 2.02
C GLY A 447 18.04 -11.37 2.96
N LEU A 448 19.02 -12.09 2.41
CA LEU A 448 19.78 -13.11 3.13
C LEU A 448 21.22 -12.72 3.45
N SER A 449 21.88 -11.91 2.61
CA SER A 449 23.32 -11.68 2.71
C SER A 449 23.65 -10.23 3.04
N PRO A 450 24.45 -9.95 4.07
CA PRO A 450 25.01 -8.61 4.28
C PRO A 450 26.02 -8.24 3.19
N ASP A 451 26.62 -9.22 2.51
CA ASP A 451 27.57 -9.01 1.40
C ASP A 451 26.87 -9.05 0.03
N TRP A 452 25.90 -8.16 -0.14
CA TRP A 452 25.05 -8.10 -1.33
C TRP A 452 25.66 -7.28 -2.49
N ILE A 453 26.73 -6.52 -2.23
CA ILE A 453 27.42 -5.70 -3.23
C ILE A 453 28.53 -6.51 -3.94
N GLN A 454 28.11 -7.37 -4.87
CA GLN A 454 28.97 -8.11 -5.78
C GLN A 454 29.05 -7.48 -7.19
N PRO A 455 30.04 -7.84 -8.03
CA PRO A 455 30.06 -7.47 -9.45
C PRO A 455 28.79 -7.94 -10.17
N TYR A 456 28.24 -7.08 -11.04
CA TYR A 456 27.03 -7.41 -11.80
C TYR A 456 27.26 -8.57 -12.75
N GLN A 457 26.25 -9.44 -12.85
CA GLN A 457 26.21 -10.54 -13.80
C GLN A 457 24.94 -10.44 -14.65
N LYS A 458 25.08 -10.68 -15.96
CA LYS A 458 23.94 -10.72 -16.87
C LYS A 458 23.15 -12.01 -16.65
N ILE A 459 21.83 -11.90 -16.55
CA ILE A 459 20.89 -13.03 -16.45
C ILE A 459 20.38 -13.38 -17.85
N GLU A 460 20.33 -14.68 -18.17
CA GLU A 460 19.64 -15.17 -19.36
C GLU A 460 18.13 -15.20 -19.08
N ILE A 461 17.34 -14.45 -19.85
CA ILE A 461 15.89 -14.36 -19.68
C ILE A 461 15.24 -15.73 -19.94
N GLY A 462 14.34 -16.14 -19.04
CA GLY A 462 13.58 -17.39 -19.18
C GLY A 462 14.31 -18.64 -18.70
N ARG A 463 15.45 -18.51 -18.02
CA ARG A 463 16.18 -19.64 -17.42
C ARG A 463 15.85 -19.85 -15.95
N ALA A 464 15.59 -21.10 -15.60
CA ALA A 464 15.43 -21.53 -14.21
C ALA A 464 16.72 -22.20 -13.68
N LYS A 465 16.88 -22.24 -12.36
CA LYS A 465 18.06 -22.81 -11.68
C LYS A 465 17.69 -24.07 -10.93
N LYS A 466 18.54 -25.10 -10.99
CA LYS A 466 18.44 -26.29 -10.14
C LYS A 466 19.31 -26.08 -8.90
N LEU A 467 18.67 -26.02 -7.74
CA LEU A 467 19.33 -25.74 -6.45
C LEU A 467 19.73 -27.04 -5.74
N GLN A 468 18.88 -28.06 -5.82
CA GLN A 468 19.11 -29.37 -5.20
C GLN A 468 18.72 -30.49 -6.16
N LYS A 469 19.53 -31.55 -6.21
CA LYS A 469 19.17 -32.81 -6.90
C LYS A 469 18.30 -33.66 -5.98
N GLY A 470 17.36 -34.41 -6.58
CA GLY A 470 16.59 -35.40 -5.86
C GLY A 470 16.01 -36.46 -6.78
N SER A 471 15.36 -37.46 -6.20
CA SER A 471 14.99 -38.71 -6.88
C SER A 471 13.48 -39.00 -6.97
N LYS A 472 12.64 -38.37 -6.14
CA LYS A 472 11.20 -38.70 -6.05
C LYS A 472 10.26 -37.54 -6.36
N VAL A 473 10.50 -36.37 -5.76
CA VAL A 473 9.60 -35.21 -5.83
C VAL A 473 10.37 -34.01 -6.36
N ALA A 474 9.79 -33.26 -7.30
CA ALA A 474 10.32 -31.96 -7.71
C ALA A 474 9.56 -30.84 -7.01
N VAL A 475 10.28 -29.97 -6.31
CA VAL A 475 9.75 -28.74 -5.72
C VAL A 475 10.19 -27.57 -6.59
N LEU A 476 9.23 -26.82 -7.11
CA LEU A 476 9.41 -25.67 -7.97
C LEU A 476 8.96 -24.44 -7.19
N SER A 477 9.87 -23.53 -6.87
CA SER A 477 9.55 -22.28 -6.18
C SER A 477 9.81 -21.08 -7.08
N THR A 478 9.11 -19.98 -6.86
CA THR A 478 9.39 -18.70 -7.53
C THR A 478 9.60 -17.57 -6.53
N GLY A 479 10.70 -16.83 -6.69
CA GLY A 479 11.05 -15.69 -5.83
C GLY A 479 11.56 -16.08 -4.45
N PHE A 480 11.52 -15.12 -3.52
CA PHE A 480 12.14 -15.20 -2.20
C PHE A 480 11.68 -16.40 -1.34
N ILE A 481 10.45 -16.88 -1.54
CA ILE A 481 9.92 -18.07 -0.83
C ILE A 481 10.75 -19.33 -1.10
N GLY A 482 11.52 -19.37 -2.20
CA GLY A 482 12.47 -20.44 -2.48
C GLY A 482 13.48 -20.65 -1.35
N ASN A 483 13.83 -19.61 -0.59
CA ASN A 483 14.70 -19.77 0.57
C ASN A 483 14.03 -20.54 1.71
N SER A 484 12.74 -20.30 1.96
CA SER A 484 11.97 -21.07 2.94
C SER A 484 11.89 -22.55 2.54
N VAL A 485 11.79 -22.84 1.24
CA VAL A 485 11.85 -24.21 0.71
C VAL A 485 13.22 -24.84 0.97
N THR A 486 14.30 -24.15 0.63
CA THR A 486 15.68 -24.62 0.89
C THR A 486 15.88 -24.93 2.38
N SER A 487 15.46 -24.03 3.27
CA SER A 487 15.56 -24.22 4.73
C SER A 487 14.72 -25.40 5.21
N ALA A 488 13.48 -25.54 4.75
CA ALA A 488 12.61 -26.65 5.14
C ALA A 488 13.18 -28.00 4.66
N LEU A 489 13.72 -28.07 3.43
CA LEU A 489 14.38 -29.28 2.92
C LEU A 489 15.66 -29.62 3.70
N ALA A 490 16.44 -28.62 4.12
CA ALA A 490 17.63 -28.85 4.95
C ALA A 490 17.30 -29.43 6.34
N ASN A 491 16.08 -29.22 6.83
CA ASN A 491 15.65 -29.63 8.17
C ASN A 491 15.02 -31.04 8.23
N ILE A 492 14.81 -31.72 7.10
CA ILE A 492 14.21 -33.06 7.04
C ILE A 492 15.25 -34.16 6.75
N LYS A 493 14.98 -35.39 7.18
CA LYS A 493 15.93 -36.52 7.05
C LYS A 493 16.10 -37.05 5.62
N ASN A 494 15.05 -36.97 4.80
CA ASN A 494 14.97 -37.51 3.44
C ASN A 494 15.06 -36.42 2.36
N ALA A 495 15.85 -35.36 2.62
CA ALA A 495 16.00 -34.22 1.72
C ALA A 495 16.48 -34.64 0.31
N ASP A 496 17.30 -35.69 0.21
CA ASP A 496 17.84 -36.26 -1.04
C ASP A 496 16.75 -36.85 -1.97
N GLN A 497 15.52 -37.02 -1.48
CA GLN A 497 14.38 -37.43 -2.29
C GLN A 497 13.75 -36.26 -3.06
N PHE A 498 14.05 -35.02 -2.67
CA PHE A 498 13.48 -33.81 -3.23
C PHE A 498 14.48 -33.07 -4.11
N ALA A 499 14.12 -32.87 -5.36
CA ALA A 499 14.80 -31.89 -6.21
C ALA A 499 14.17 -30.51 -5.96
N HIS A 500 15.00 -29.46 -5.92
CA HIS A 500 14.53 -28.10 -5.73
C HIS A 500 14.99 -27.23 -6.90
N TYR A 501 14.03 -26.56 -7.53
CA TYR A 501 14.23 -25.68 -8.67
C TYR A 501 13.71 -24.28 -8.34
N ASP A 502 14.52 -23.26 -8.62
CA ASP A 502 14.13 -21.87 -8.62
C ASP A 502 13.72 -21.44 -10.03
N PHE A 503 12.43 -21.18 -10.19
CA PHE A 503 11.85 -20.58 -11.37
C PHE A 503 11.71 -19.08 -11.14
N SER A 504 12.84 -18.37 -11.22
CA SER A 504 12.85 -16.91 -11.05
C SER A 504 12.06 -16.21 -12.17
N PHE A 505 11.92 -16.82 -13.36
CA PHE A 505 10.99 -16.36 -14.40
C PHE A 505 9.67 -17.13 -14.32
N VAL A 506 8.60 -16.42 -14.02
CA VAL A 506 7.22 -16.96 -14.11
C VAL A 506 6.69 -16.83 -15.54
N LYS A 507 7.21 -15.84 -16.29
CA LYS A 507 6.97 -15.66 -17.71
C LYS A 507 8.20 -15.02 -18.38
N PRO A 508 8.75 -15.60 -19.46
CA PRO A 508 8.47 -16.95 -19.96
C PRO A 508 8.96 -18.03 -18.98
N LEU A 509 8.35 -19.22 -19.03
CA LEU A 509 8.83 -20.38 -18.29
C LEU A 509 10.03 -21.04 -19.01
N ASP A 510 10.93 -21.67 -18.26
CA ASP A 510 11.98 -22.52 -18.84
C ASP A 510 11.38 -23.86 -19.31
N GLU A 511 10.76 -23.85 -20.48
CA GLU A 511 10.06 -25.03 -21.02
C GLU A 511 10.99 -26.23 -21.22
N LYS A 512 12.26 -25.99 -21.58
CA LYS A 512 13.25 -27.06 -21.73
C LYS A 512 13.45 -27.78 -20.41
N LEU A 513 13.69 -27.03 -19.33
CA LEU A 513 13.85 -27.62 -18.01
C LEU A 513 12.56 -28.28 -17.52
N LEU A 514 11.39 -27.71 -17.83
CA LEU A 514 10.12 -28.32 -17.47
C LEU A 514 9.93 -29.69 -18.13
N HIS A 515 10.27 -29.85 -19.42
CA HIS A 515 10.25 -31.16 -20.06
C HIS A 515 11.15 -32.17 -19.33
N GLU A 516 12.36 -31.76 -18.91
CA GLU A 516 13.25 -32.62 -18.11
C GLU A 516 12.62 -33.00 -16.76
N ILE A 517 12.01 -32.04 -16.06
CA ILE A 517 11.36 -32.26 -14.76
C ILE A 517 10.18 -33.23 -14.90
N PHE A 518 9.26 -32.97 -15.84
CA PHE A 518 8.07 -33.81 -16.00
C PHE A 518 8.39 -35.24 -16.47
N ASN A 519 9.50 -35.43 -17.20
CA ASN A 519 9.98 -36.76 -17.55
C ASN A 519 10.61 -37.51 -16.36
N ALA A 520 11.23 -36.78 -15.44
CA ALA A 520 11.96 -37.37 -14.30
C ALA A 520 11.09 -37.58 -13.05
N PHE A 521 10.05 -36.75 -12.84
CA PHE A 521 9.30 -36.71 -11.58
C PHE A 521 7.80 -36.97 -11.80
N GLN A 522 7.25 -37.92 -11.04
CA GLN A 522 5.81 -38.21 -11.02
C GLN A 522 5.03 -37.32 -10.03
N GLN A 523 5.75 -36.65 -9.13
CA GLN A 523 5.18 -35.75 -8.12
C GLN A 523 5.89 -34.41 -8.17
N ILE A 524 5.10 -33.35 -8.28
CA ILE A 524 5.56 -31.97 -8.41
C ILE A 524 4.84 -31.11 -7.37
N ILE A 525 5.58 -30.27 -6.66
CA ILE A 525 5.05 -29.29 -5.72
C ILE A 525 5.45 -27.91 -6.24
N THR A 526 4.48 -27.01 -6.41
CA THR A 526 4.76 -25.60 -6.76
C THR A 526 4.54 -24.72 -5.54
N ILE A 527 5.42 -23.75 -5.31
CA ILE A 527 5.36 -22.85 -4.14
C ILE A 527 5.57 -21.41 -4.58
N GLU A 528 4.62 -20.54 -4.25
CA GLU A 528 4.67 -19.11 -4.57
C GLU A 528 4.17 -18.26 -3.40
N ASP A 529 4.75 -17.07 -3.20
CA ASP A 529 4.17 -16.03 -2.34
C ASP A 529 3.26 -15.15 -3.20
N GLY A 530 2.14 -15.76 -3.63
CA GLY A 530 1.16 -15.20 -4.55
C GLY A 530 -0.11 -16.07 -4.57
N ALA A 531 -1.19 -15.54 -5.14
CA ALA A 531 -2.45 -16.25 -5.27
C ALA A 531 -2.26 -17.51 -6.12
N VAL A 532 -2.72 -18.66 -5.62
CA VAL A 532 -2.63 -19.94 -6.37
C VAL A 532 -3.47 -19.91 -7.65
N SER A 533 -4.58 -19.16 -7.63
CA SER A 533 -5.48 -18.97 -8.76
C SER A 533 -4.82 -18.09 -9.84
N GLY A 534 -4.53 -18.69 -11.00
CA GLY A 534 -3.85 -18.00 -12.10
C GLY A 534 -2.36 -17.77 -11.89
N GLY A 535 -1.81 -18.20 -10.75
CA GLY A 535 -0.44 -18.02 -10.30
C GLY A 535 0.62 -18.84 -11.04
N PHE A 536 1.80 -18.95 -10.45
CA PHE A 536 2.89 -19.79 -10.93
C PHE A 536 2.49 -21.27 -10.99
N GLY A 537 1.80 -21.78 -9.96
CA GLY A 537 1.27 -23.14 -9.95
C GLY A 537 0.30 -23.44 -11.09
N SER A 538 -0.55 -22.47 -11.44
CA SER A 538 -1.42 -22.54 -12.62
C SER A 538 -0.62 -22.62 -13.91
N ALA A 539 0.44 -21.81 -14.05
CA ALA A 539 1.30 -21.81 -15.23
C ALA A 539 1.98 -23.18 -15.45
N ILE A 540 2.46 -23.82 -14.39
CA ILE A 540 3.03 -25.18 -14.45
C ILE A 540 1.96 -26.22 -14.82
N THR A 541 0.75 -26.08 -14.29
CA THR A 541 -0.38 -26.98 -14.59
C THR A 541 -0.83 -26.84 -16.04
N GLU A 542 -0.90 -25.62 -16.57
CA GLU A 542 -1.21 -25.34 -17.97
C GLU A 542 -0.17 -25.94 -18.93
N PHE A 543 1.12 -25.82 -18.59
CA PHE A 543 2.19 -26.48 -19.33
C PHE A 543 2.01 -28.00 -19.31
N SER A 544 1.80 -28.59 -18.13
CA SER A 544 1.55 -30.02 -17.97
C SER A 544 0.40 -30.52 -18.86
N ALA A 545 -0.74 -29.82 -18.81
CA ALA A 545 -1.93 -30.16 -19.59
C ALA A 545 -1.69 -30.04 -21.10
N ARG A 546 -1.04 -28.96 -21.55
CA ARG A 546 -0.72 -28.74 -22.97
C ARG A 546 0.18 -29.84 -23.54
N HIS A 547 1.13 -30.32 -22.74
CA HIS A 547 2.09 -31.36 -23.13
C HIS A 547 1.69 -32.77 -22.71
N LYS A 548 0.49 -32.94 -22.13
CA LYS A 548 -0.11 -34.24 -21.75
C LYS A 548 0.72 -35.03 -20.73
N TYR A 549 1.37 -34.34 -19.80
CA TYR A 549 2.05 -34.99 -18.69
C TYR A 549 1.04 -35.51 -17.65
N THR A 550 1.40 -36.61 -16.98
CA THR A 550 0.55 -37.28 -15.98
C THR A 550 1.01 -37.08 -14.54
N SER A 551 2.07 -36.29 -14.32
CA SER A 551 2.61 -36.03 -12.99
C SER A 551 1.55 -35.36 -12.11
N LYS A 552 1.50 -35.77 -10.84
CA LYS A 552 0.61 -35.15 -9.85
C LYS A 552 1.23 -33.83 -9.39
N ILE A 553 0.50 -32.73 -9.61
CA ILE A 553 0.93 -31.38 -9.22
C ILE A 553 0.15 -30.94 -7.99
N LYS A 554 0.86 -30.49 -6.95
CA LYS A 554 0.27 -29.83 -5.78
C LYS A 554 0.77 -28.39 -5.71
N SER A 555 -0.14 -27.43 -5.78
CA SER A 555 0.20 -26.01 -5.66
C SER A 555 -0.02 -25.50 -4.25
N LEU A 556 0.96 -24.74 -3.75
CA LEU A 556 0.93 -24.02 -2.49
C LEU A 556 1.22 -22.55 -2.74
N GLY A 557 0.49 -21.71 -2.03
CA GLY A 557 0.59 -20.28 -2.10
C GLY A 557 -0.53 -19.66 -1.29
N ILE A 558 -0.93 -18.46 -1.65
CA ILE A 558 -2.02 -17.76 -0.97
C ILE A 558 -3.36 -18.34 -1.45
N PRO A 559 -4.22 -18.81 -0.53
CA PRO A 559 -5.54 -19.35 -0.89
C PRO A 559 -6.47 -18.27 -1.46
N ASP A 560 -7.59 -18.70 -2.04
CA ASP A 560 -8.61 -17.81 -2.62
C ASP A 560 -9.48 -17.15 -1.53
N GLU A 561 -8.82 -16.37 -0.68
CA GLU A 561 -9.43 -15.58 0.38
C GLU A 561 -8.58 -14.33 0.65
N PHE A 562 -9.21 -13.28 1.19
CA PHE A 562 -8.48 -12.09 1.61
C PHE A 562 -7.80 -12.33 2.95
N ILE A 563 -6.47 -12.45 2.93
CA ILE A 563 -5.65 -12.65 4.13
C ILE A 563 -5.65 -11.37 4.98
N GLU A 564 -5.95 -11.49 6.26
CA GLU A 564 -6.03 -10.37 7.20
C GLU A 564 -4.66 -9.88 7.68
N HIS A 565 -4.63 -8.85 8.54
CA HIS A 565 -3.39 -8.31 9.11
C HIS A 565 -2.79 -9.21 10.20
N ALA A 566 -1.48 -9.46 10.10
CA ALA A 566 -0.63 -10.05 11.14
C ALA A 566 0.85 -9.83 10.78
N THR A 567 1.79 -10.42 11.52
CA THR A 567 3.19 -10.47 11.05
C THR A 567 3.30 -11.38 9.82
N ILE A 568 4.29 -11.14 8.94
CA ILE A 568 4.50 -11.97 7.74
C ILE A 568 4.65 -13.46 8.08
N GLU A 569 5.37 -13.79 9.17
CA GLU A 569 5.55 -15.17 9.61
C GLU A 569 4.22 -15.84 10.00
N GLU A 570 3.36 -15.15 10.75
CA GLU A 570 2.03 -15.65 11.11
C GLU A 570 1.16 -15.87 9.87
N LEU A 571 1.21 -14.96 8.90
CA LEU A 571 0.45 -15.08 7.65
C LEU A 571 0.96 -16.21 6.76
N GLN A 572 2.28 -16.38 6.65
CA GLN A 572 2.87 -17.52 5.94
C GLN A 572 2.50 -18.85 6.61
N ARG A 573 2.44 -18.89 7.95
CA ARG A 573 1.97 -20.06 8.70
C ARG A 573 0.50 -20.35 8.46
N TYR A 574 -0.33 -19.31 8.45
CA TYR A 574 -1.74 -19.42 8.11
C TYR A 574 -1.93 -20.01 6.70
N CYS A 575 -1.16 -19.52 5.72
CA CYS A 575 -1.17 -20.01 4.34
C CYS A 575 -0.39 -21.33 4.14
N LYS A 576 0.22 -21.88 5.19
CA LYS A 576 1.03 -23.12 5.18
C LYS A 576 2.24 -23.09 4.25
N ILE A 577 2.80 -21.91 4.03
CA ILE A 577 4.02 -21.67 3.22
C ILE A 577 5.22 -21.26 4.09
N ASP A 578 5.07 -21.19 5.40
CA ASP A 578 6.20 -21.02 6.33
C ASP A 578 7.07 -22.28 6.38
N ILE A 579 8.32 -22.11 6.86
CA ILE A 579 9.30 -23.19 6.95
C ILE A 579 8.74 -24.42 7.69
N LYS A 580 8.01 -24.23 8.81
CA LYS A 580 7.54 -25.36 9.61
C LYS A 580 6.43 -26.13 8.92
N SER A 581 5.50 -25.44 8.26
CA SER A 581 4.46 -26.10 7.47
C SER A 581 5.04 -26.86 6.28
N LEU A 582 6.09 -26.31 5.64
CA LEU A 582 6.79 -26.98 4.55
C LEU A 582 7.54 -28.23 5.01
N GLU A 583 8.23 -28.19 6.16
CA GLU A 583 8.86 -29.38 6.77
C GLU A 583 7.83 -30.50 7.00
N ASN A 584 6.69 -30.16 7.59
CA ASN A 584 5.61 -31.11 7.86
C ASN A 584 5.04 -31.70 6.56
N LEU A 585 4.89 -30.86 5.52
CA LEU A 585 4.45 -31.32 4.21
C LEU A 585 5.47 -32.29 3.59
N PHE A 586 6.75 -31.93 3.54
CA PHE A 586 7.76 -32.76 2.89
C PHE A 586 7.97 -34.09 3.64
N THR A 587 7.87 -34.10 4.97
CA THR A 587 7.94 -35.33 5.78
C THR A 587 6.80 -36.32 5.50
N SER A 588 5.70 -35.87 4.87
CA SER A 588 4.57 -36.74 4.52
C SER A 588 4.75 -37.55 3.22
N TYR A 589 5.84 -37.31 2.48
CA TYR A 589 6.26 -38.07 1.29
C TYR A 589 7.41 -39.01 1.63
#